data_AF-A0A2G5E8A4-F1
#
_entry.id   AF-A0A2G5E8A4-F1
#
_cell.length_a   1.000
_cell.length_b   1.000
_cell.length_c   1.000
_cell.angle_alpha   90.00
_cell.angle_beta   90.00
_cell.angle_gamma   90.00
#
_symmetry.space_group_name_H-M   'P 1'
#
loop_
_entity.id
_entity.type
_entity.pdbx_description
1 polymer ?
#
loop_
_entity_poly.entity_id
_entity_poly.type
_entity_poly.pdbx_seq_one_letter_code
_entity_poly.pdbx_strand_id
1 'polypeptide(L)'
;MAIPSEQLTSICTHCERAIPTPNFDLHTAHCARNLEKCKLCGDMVAKRHVEEHYLNTHAPVACSQCSETMDRETLAVHKGESCPRRIVTCEYCEFPLPVIDLFEHQEVCGNRTEYCHLCSKYIRLRERIDHEIMVHGTSDSTAGTSRDASAPERREQGAERRQRHGVSQKRLLFTIAITGVAVLLGSFFLQRKSDSTQLH
;
A
#
# COMPACT_ATOMS: atom_id res chain seq x y z
N MET A 1 -36.56 -9.77 45.37
CA MET A 1 -35.23 -9.31 44.89
C MET A 1 -34.30 -10.51 44.98
N ALA A 2 -33.81 -11.01 43.83
CA ALA A 2 -32.88 -12.14 43.82
C ALA A 2 -31.47 -11.61 44.11
N ILE A 3 -30.85 -12.07 45.18
CA ILE A 3 -29.47 -11.72 45.54
C ILE A 3 -28.56 -12.40 44.50
N PRO A 4 -27.68 -11.66 43.79
CA PRO A 4 -26.70 -12.28 42.92
C PRO A 4 -25.77 -13.12 43.78
N SER A 5 -25.74 -14.43 43.54
CA SER A 5 -24.81 -15.32 44.21
C SER A 5 -23.40 -14.95 43.73
N GLU A 6 -22.62 -14.28 44.57
CA GLU A 6 -21.19 -14.03 44.30
C GLU A 6 -20.50 -15.38 44.19
N GLN A 7 -20.20 -15.80 42.96
CA GLN A 7 -19.46 -17.03 42.73
C GLN A 7 -18.02 -16.79 43.14
N LEU A 8 -17.59 -17.43 44.22
CA LEU A 8 -16.19 -17.42 44.64
C LEU A 8 -15.33 -17.98 43.51
N THR A 9 -14.29 -17.26 43.12
CA THR A 9 -13.36 -17.65 42.04
C THR A 9 -11.92 -17.66 42.53
N SER A 10 -11.13 -18.63 42.08
CA SER A 10 -9.69 -18.73 42.30
C SER A 10 -8.93 -18.63 40.98
N ILE A 11 -7.75 -18.00 40.96
CA ILE A 11 -6.95 -17.82 39.74
C ILE A 11 -6.08 -19.06 39.50
N CYS A 12 -6.15 -19.63 38.29
CA CYS A 12 -5.28 -20.73 37.90
C CYS A 12 -3.88 -20.20 37.54
N THR A 13 -2.83 -20.74 38.14
CA THR A 13 -1.44 -20.31 37.88
C THR A 13 -0.93 -20.65 36.48
N HIS A 14 -1.57 -21.59 35.79
CA HIS A 14 -1.13 -22.07 34.48
C HIS A 14 -1.75 -21.28 33.30
N CYS A 15 -3.03 -20.91 33.40
CA CYS A 15 -3.71 -20.13 32.36
C CYS A 15 -4.08 -18.70 32.78
N GLU A 16 -3.79 -18.33 34.03
CA GLU A 16 -4.03 -17.00 34.61
C GLU A 16 -5.51 -16.57 34.61
N ARG A 17 -6.45 -17.50 34.40
CA ARG A 17 -7.90 -17.22 34.40
C ARG A 17 -8.51 -17.41 35.79
N ALA A 18 -9.51 -16.58 36.11
CA ALA A 18 -10.37 -16.75 37.28
C ALA A 18 -11.36 -17.89 37.02
N ILE A 19 -11.33 -18.91 37.87
CA ILE A 19 -12.14 -20.12 37.75
C ILE A 19 -13.02 -20.25 38.99
N PRO A 20 -14.33 -20.58 38.85
CA PRO A 20 -15.18 -20.84 40.00
C PRO A 20 -14.58 -21.89 40.92
N THR A 21 -14.50 -21.57 42.21
CA THR A 21 -13.90 -22.43 43.26
C THR A 21 -14.39 -23.89 43.22
N PRO A 22 -15.69 -24.22 43.03
CA PRO A 22 -16.12 -25.63 43.03
C PRO A 22 -15.51 -26.46 41.89
N ASN A 23 -15.08 -25.82 40.80
CA ASN A 23 -14.50 -26.50 39.63
C ASN A 23 -12.98 -26.30 39.51
N PHE A 24 -12.34 -25.66 40.51
CA PHE A 24 -10.95 -25.22 40.42
C PHE A 24 -9.96 -26.37 40.27
N ASP A 25 -10.11 -27.44 41.05
CA ASP A 25 -9.18 -28.58 41.01
C ASP A 25 -9.26 -29.34 39.69
N LEU A 26 -10.49 -29.58 39.21
CA LEU A 26 -10.74 -30.20 37.92
C LEU A 26 -10.14 -29.36 36.79
N HIS A 27 -10.37 -28.04 36.83
CA HIS A 27 -9.78 -27.12 35.87
C HIS A 27 -8.25 -27.18 35.90
N THR A 28 -7.63 -27.09 37.07
CA THR A 28 -6.17 -27.05 37.21
C THR A 28 -5.53 -28.32 36.64
N ALA A 29 -6.09 -29.50 36.97
CA ALA A 29 -5.63 -30.77 36.43
C ALA A 29 -5.83 -30.88 34.91
N HIS A 30 -6.93 -30.36 34.36
CA HIS A 30 -7.17 -30.38 32.91
C HIS A 30 -6.27 -29.37 32.18
N CYS A 31 -6.16 -28.16 32.70
CA CYS A 31 -5.40 -27.06 32.13
C CYS A 31 -3.92 -27.42 31.99
N ALA A 32 -3.27 -27.84 33.08
CA ALA A 32 -1.84 -28.17 33.06
C ALA A 32 -1.51 -29.39 32.17
N ARG A 33 -2.42 -30.36 32.08
CA ARG A 33 -2.21 -31.55 31.25
C ARG A 33 -2.41 -31.26 29.76
N ASN A 34 -3.47 -30.54 29.40
CA ASN A 34 -3.95 -30.48 28.01
C ASN A 34 -3.71 -29.15 27.31
N LEU A 35 -3.45 -28.07 28.04
CA LEU A 35 -3.23 -26.75 27.45
C LEU A 35 -1.79 -26.30 27.68
N GLU A 36 -1.29 -25.42 26.82
CA GLU A 36 -0.04 -24.69 27.00
C GLU A 36 -0.14 -23.28 26.42
N LYS A 37 0.66 -22.36 26.96
CA LYS A 37 0.69 -20.97 26.51
C LYS A 37 1.60 -20.86 25.29
N CYS A 38 1.08 -20.35 24.18
CA CYS A 38 1.88 -20.10 22.98
C CYS A 38 2.96 -19.06 23.30
N LYS A 39 4.20 -19.34 22.91
CA LYS A 39 5.35 -18.47 23.19
C LYS A 39 5.38 -17.20 22.33
N LEU A 40 4.61 -17.17 21.24
CA LEU A 40 4.60 -16.07 20.27
C LEU A 40 3.47 -15.07 20.55
N CYS A 41 2.24 -15.55 20.77
CA CYS A 41 1.08 -14.68 21.05
C CYS A 41 0.61 -14.70 22.52
N GLY A 42 1.03 -15.68 23.32
CA GLY A 42 0.57 -15.82 24.70
C GLY A 42 -0.77 -16.53 24.88
N ASP A 43 -1.42 -16.98 23.80
CA ASP A 43 -2.71 -17.67 23.86
C ASP A 43 -2.60 -19.08 24.48
N MET A 44 -3.65 -19.49 25.19
CA MET A 44 -3.76 -20.87 25.70
C MET A 44 -4.25 -21.81 24.60
N VAL A 45 -3.38 -22.68 24.11
CA VAL A 45 -3.63 -23.61 23.02
C VAL A 45 -3.65 -25.04 23.57
N ALA A 46 -4.50 -25.92 23.01
CA ALA A 46 -4.46 -27.33 23.36
C ALA A 46 -3.16 -27.96 22.84
N LYS A 47 -2.43 -28.69 23.67
CA LYS A 47 -1.12 -29.29 23.31
C LYS A 47 -1.16 -30.08 22.02
N ARG A 48 -2.25 -30.81 21.78
CA ARG A 48 -2.48 -31.59 20.55
C ARG A 48 -2.59 -30.73 19.27
N HIS A 49 -2.90 -29.44 19.38
CA HIS A 49 -3.11 -28.51 18.26
C HIS A 49 -2.07 -27.38 18.22
N VAL A 50 -0.97 -27.48 18.98
CA VAL A 50 0.07 -26.45 19.02
C VAL A 50 0.70 -26.24 17.65
N GLU A 51 0.96 -27.35 16.94
CA GLU A 51 1.53 -27.31 15.59
C GLU A 51 0.56 -26.65 14.59
N GLU A 52 -0.71 -27.04 14.63
CA GLU A 52 -1.74 -26.44 13.78
C GLU A 52 -1.91 -24.94 14.06
N HIS A 53 -1.90 -24.54 15.34
CA HIS A 53 -1.92 -23.14 15.73
C HIS A 53 -0.71 -22.38 15.17
N TYR A 54 0.49 -22.95 15.26
CA TYR A 54 1.69 -22.36 14.70
C TYR A 54 1.55 -22.17 13.17
N LEU A 55 1.20 -23.22 12.43
CA LEU A 55 1.07 -23.17 10.97
C LEU A 55 0.05 -22.13 10.49
N ASN A 56 -1.07 -22.03 11.19
CA ASN A 56 -2.16 -21.13 10.80
C ASN A 56 -1.95 -19.67 11.24
N THR A 57 -1.24 -19.46 12.35
CA THR A 57 -1.16 -18.13 13.00
C THR A 57 0.21 -17.49 12.85
N HIS A 58 1.27 -18.26 12.95
CA HIS A 58 2.64 -17.76 13.10
C HIS A 58 3.60 -18.19 12.01
N ALA A 59 3.31 -19.28 11.30
CA ALA A 59 4.21 -19.76 10.28
C ALA A 59 4.34 -18.72 9.16
N PRO A 60 5.57 -18.50 8.67
CA PRO A 60 5.83 -17.67 7.52
C PRO A 60 5.00 -18.08 6.31
N VAL A 61 4.63 -17.10 5.49
CA VAL A 61 3.79 -17.27 4.30
C VAL A 61 4.55 -16.83 3.06
N ALA A 62 4.33 -17.53 1.96
CA ALA A 62 4.89 -17.17 0.68
C ALA A 62 4.09 -16.03 0.03
N CYS A 63 4.80 -15.06 -0.54
CA CYS A 63 4.20 -14.03 -1.37
C CYS A 63 3.65 -14.66 -2.66
N SER A 64 2.38 -14.40 -2.97
CA SER A 64 1.72 -14.95 -4.16
C SER A 64 2.27 -14.43 -5.50
N GLN A 65 3.08 -13.36 -5.48
CA GLN A 65 3.61 -12.73 -6.70
C GLN A 65 5.07 -13.15 -6.98
N CYS A 66 5.92 -13.20 -5.95
CA CYS A 66 7.34 -13.52 -6.10
C CYS A 66 7.78 -14.85 -5.45
N SER A 67 6.87 -15.53 -4.74
CA SER A 67 7.12 -16.80 -4.02
C SER A 67 8.15 -16.71 -2.89
N GLU A 68 8.58 -15.52 -2.50
CA GLU A 68 9.44 -15.30 -1.34
C GLU A 68 8.66 -15.51 -0.04
N THR A 69 9.27 -16.18 0.93
CA THR A 69 8.65 -16.50 2.23
C THR A 69 8.98 -15.43 3.27
N MET A 70 7.98 -14.97 4.01
CA MET A 70 8.12 -13.91 5.01
C MET A 70 7.06 -14.01 6.10
N ASP A 71 7.23 -13.25 7.18
CA ASP A 71 6.26 -13.20 8.27
C ASP A 71 4.93 -12.61 7.81
N ARG A 72 3.82 -13.11 8.37
CA ARG A 72 2.46 -12.70 7.99
C ARG A 72 2.22 -11.21 8.18
N GLU A 73 2.77 -10.61 9.24
CA GLU A 73 2.65 -9.19 9.52
C GLU A 73 3.34 -8.33 8.45
N THR A 74 4.44 -8.83 7.87
CA THR A 74 5.23 -8.10 6.87
C THR A 74 4.73 -8.28 5.44
N LEU A 75 3.91 -9.32 5.18
CA LEU A 75 3.43 -9.65 3.83
C LEU A 75 2.70 -8.47 3.15
N ALA A 76 1.91 -7.69 3.91
CA ALA A 76 1.19 -6.54 3.38
C ALA A 76 2.14 -5.44 2.88
N VAL A 77 3.16 -5.13 3.69
CA VAL A 77 4.20 -4.14 3.36
C VAL A 77 5.02 -4.63 2.17
N HIS A 78 5.44 -5.90 2.18
CA HIS A 78 6.16 -6.49 1.06
C HIS A 78 5.37 -6.34 -0.25
N LYS A 79 4.09 -6.73 -0.28
CA LYS A 79 3.25 -6.62 -1.50
C LYS A 79 3.12 -5.18 -2.01
N GLY A 80 3.09 -4.20 -1.12
CA GLY A 80 2.93 -2.78 -1.48
C GLY A 80 4.21 -2.10 -1.93
N GLU A 81 5.34 -2.42 -1.29
CA GLU A 81 6.55 -1.60 -1.37
C GLU A 81 7.77 -2.37 -1.87
N SER A 82 7.99 -3.58 -1.36
CA SER A 82 9.25 -4.31 -1.56
C SER A 82 9.18 -5.38 -2.65
N CYS A 83 7.99 -5.86 -3.01
CA CYS A 83 7.84 -6.99 -3.92
C CYS A 83 8.37 -6.62 -5.31
N PRO A 84 9.34 -7.36 -5.88
CA PRO A 84 9.89 -7.07 -7.21
C PRO A 84 8.87 -7.25 -8.33
N ARG A 85 7.80 -8.02 -8.06
CA ARG A 85 6.70 -8.29 -8.99
C ARG A 85 5.53 -7.30 -8.84
N ARG A 86 5.59 -6.34 -7.90
CA ARG A 86 4.54 -5.31 -7.77
C ARG A 86 4.48 -4.48 -9.05
N ILE A 87 3.27 -4.06 -9.42
CA ILE A 87 3.06 -3.27 -10.63
C ILE A 87 3.29 -1.79 -10.34
N VAL A 88 4.08 -1.16 -11.21
CA VAL A 88 4.36 0.28 -11.26
C VAL A 88 4.17 0.78 -12.68
N THR A 89 4.03 2.08 -12.85
CA THR A 89 3.92 2.71 -14.17
C THR A 89 5.24 3.32 -14.60
N CYS A 90 5.62 3.12 -15.86
CA CYS A 90 6.73 3.83 -16.47
C CYS A 90 6.50 5.36 -16.43
N GLU A 91 7.49 6.14 -16.01
CA GLU A 91 7.37 7.61 -15.93
C GLU A 91 7.28 8.30 -17.30
N TYR A 92 7.70 7.62 -18.37
CA TYR A 92 7.74 8.18 -19.72
C TYR A 92 6.46 7.93 -20.52
N CYS A 93 5.98 6.68 -20.50
CA CYS A 93 4.85 6.21 -21.31
C CYS A 93 3.64 5.73 -20.50
N GLU A 94 3.70 5.80 -19.16
CA GLU A 94 2.62 5.40 -18.24
C GLU A 94 2.21 3.92 -18.32
N PHE A 95 2.96 3.08 -19.05
CA PHE A 95 2.70 1.65 -19.17
C PHE A 95 2.87 0.95 -17.81
N PRO A 96 1.91 0.11 -17.36
CA PRO A 96 2.01 -0.65 -16.13
C PRO A 96 2.85 -1.94 -16.31
N LEU A 97 3.86 -2.12 -15.48
CA LEU A 97 4.76 -3.28 -15.51
C LEU A 97 5.33 -3.62 -14.12
N PRO A 98 5.84 -4.85 -13.92
CA PRO A 98 6.55 -5.22 -12.70
C PRO A 98 7.79 -4.33 -12.47
N VAL A 99 8.10 -4.05 -11.20
CA VAL A 99 9.30 -3.26 -10.82
C VAL A 99 10.58 -3.89 -11.39
N ILE A 100 10.69 -5.22 -11.37
CA ILE A 100 11.86 -5.95 -11.89
C ILE A 100 12.15 -5.62 -13.37
N ASP A 101 11.12 -5.32 -14.15
CA ASP A 101 11.24 -5.03 -15.59
C ASP A 101 11.34 -3.50 -15.87
N LEU A 102 11.11 -2.65 -14.85
CA LEU A 102 10.97 -1.21 -15.04
C LEU A 102 12.24 -0.56 -15.58
N PHE A 103 13.40 -0.93 -15.04
CA PHE A 103 14.68 -0.32 -15.44
C PHE A 103 15.00 -0.60 -16.91
N GLU A 104 14.95 -1.86 -17.33
CA GLU A 104 15.19 -2.27 -18.72
C GLU A 104 14.20 -1.60 -19.68
N HIS A 105 12.93 -1.51 -19.26
CA HIS A 105 11.92 -0.79 -20.03
C HIS A 105 12.24 0.71 -20.15
N GLN A 106 12.66 1.38 -19.07
CA GLN A 106 12.94 2.81 -19.06
C GLN A 106 14.15 3.18 -19.92
N GLU A 107 15.17 2.33 -19.99
CA GLU A 107 16.34 2.52 -20.86
C GLU A 107 15.95 2.60 -22.34
N VAL A 108 15.00 1.76 -22.78
CA VAL A 108 14.51 1.79 -24.17
C VAL A 108 13.44 2.86 -24.34
N CYS A 109 12.47 2.92 -23.43
CA CYS A 109 11.34 3.82 -23.52
C CYS A 109 11.76 5.29 -23.46
N GLY A 110 12.68 5.67 -22.57
CA GLY A 110 13.13 7.05 -22.39
C GLY A 110 13.84 7.63 -23.61
N ASN A 111 14.45 6.77 -24.43
CA ASN A 111 15.14 7.13 -25.66
C ASN A 111 14.19 7.27 -26.88
N ARG A 112 12.93 6.84 -26.78
CA ARG A 112 11.93 7.10 -27.81
C ARG A 112 11.71 8.60 -27.95
N THR A 113 11.42 9.05 -29.16
CA THR A 113 11.14 10.45 -29.44
C THR A 113 9.65 10.69 -29.70
N GLU A 114 9.16 11.86 -29.26
CA GLU A 114 7.86 12.42 -29.58
C GLU A 114 8.03 13.74 -30.34
N TYR A 115 7.06 14.06 -31.19
CA TYR A 115 7.10 15.29 -31.97
C TYR A 115 6.49 16.44 -31.17
N CYS A 116 7.26 17.50 -30.92
CA CYS A 116 6.76 18.73 -30.33
C CYS A 116 6.14 19.62 -31.41
N HIS A 117 4.83 19.86 -31.33
CA HIS A 117 4.11 20.69 -32.29
C HIS A 117 4.41 22.19 -32.16
N LEU A 118 4.90 22.66 -31.00
CA LEU A 118 5.17 24.08 -30.75
C LEU A 118 6.48 24.55 -31.37
N CYS A 119 7.54 23.74 -31.29
CA CYS A 119 8.84 24.07 -31.89
C CYS A 119 9.18 23.21 -33.12
N SER A 120 8.31 22.29 -33.51
CA SER A 120 8.46 21.38 -34.65
C SER A 120 9.70 20.46 -34.58
N LYS A 121 10.16 20.11 -33.36
CA LYS A 121 11.32 19.23 -33.13
C LYS A 121 10.89 17.89 -32.54
N TYR A 122 11.61 16.83 -32.90
CA TYR A 122 11.55 15.57 -32.18
C TYR A 122 12.36 15.67 -30.89
N ILE A 123 11.74 15.32 -29.78
CA ILE A 123 12.30 15.38 -28.44
C ILE A 123 12.23 14.01 -27.79
N ARG A 124 13.23 13.62 -26.99
CA ARG A 124 13.18 12.33 -26.29
C ARG A 124 12.18 12.38 -25.15
N LEU A 125 11.54 11.25 -24.85
CA LEU A 125 10.57 11.16 -23.75
C LEU A 125 11.18 11.59 -22.41
N ARG A 126 12.42 11.19 -22.14
CA ARG A 126 13.12 11.56 -20.90
C ARG A 126 13.42 13.06 -20.78
N GLU A 127 13.49 13.77 -21.90
CA GLU A 127 13.80 15.20 -21.99
C GLU A 127 12.54 16.07 -22.11
N ARG A 128 11.35 15.46 -22.14
CA ARG A 128 10.09 16.16 -22.45
C ARG A 128 9.75 17.25 -21.44
N ILE A 129 9.91 16.99 -20.15
CA ILE A 129 9.63 17.96 -19.09
C ILE A 129 10.60 19.14 -19.17
N ASP A 130 11.90 18.86 -19.35
CA ASP A 130 12.92 19.89 -19.49
C ASP A 130 12.70 20.73 -20.76
N HIS A 131 12.30 20.10 -21.86
CA HIS A 131 11.93 20.77 -23.10
C HIS A 131 10.74 21.72 -22.91
N GLU A 132 9.69 21.26 -22.24
CA GLU A 132 8.51 22.07 -21.93
C GLU A 132 8.89 23.30 -21.12
N ILE A 133 9.72 23.16 -20.09
CA ILE A 133 10.14 24.28 -19.22
C ILE A 133 11.07 25.24 -19.96
N MET A 134 12.11 24.74 -20.63
CA MET A 134 13.16 25.59 -21.20
C MET A 134 12.75 26.25 -22.52
N VAL A 135 11.90 25.58 -23.31
CA VAL A 135 11.51 26.06 -24.66
C VAL A 135 10.12 26.68 -24.65
N HIS A 136 9.22 26.20 -23.78
CA HIS A 136 7.81 26.61 -23.74
C HIS A 136 7.36 27.20 -22.40
N GLY A 137 8.24 27.29 -21.40
CA GLY A 137 7.91 27.87 -20.11
C GLY A 137 7.63 29.37 -20.26
N THR A 138 6.36 29.73 -20.32
CA THR A 138 5.93 31.13 -20.26
C THR A 138 6.12 31.64 -18.83
N SER A 139 6.87 32.72 -18.68
CA SER A 139 7.05 33.41 -17.41
C SER A 139 5.76 34.15 -17.03
N ASP A 140 4.80 33.45 -16.43
CA ASP A 140 3.67 34.11 -15.80
C ASP A 140 4.05 34.61 -14.40
N SER A 141 4.71 35.77 -14.37
CA SER A 141 4.54 36.76 -13.30
C SER A 141 4.89 38.17 -13.79
N THR A 142 3.81 38.93 -13.87
CA THR A 142 3.56 40.32 -14.25
C THR A 142 4.43 41.37 -13.54
N ALA A 143 4.88 42.37 -14.33
CA ALA A 143 5.10 43.78 -14.01
C ALA A 143 5.76 44.20 -12.67
N GLY A 144 7.00 44.67 -12.79
CA GLY A 144 7.65 45.52 -11.78
C GLY A 144 8.89 46.22 -12.34
N THR A 145 8.66 47.31 -13.08
CA THR A 145 9.59 48.41 -13.43
C THR A 145 10.95 48.09 -14.07
N SER A 146 11.13 48.73 -15.24
CA SER A 146 12.38 49.10 -15.90
C SER A 146 13.57 49.33 -14.96
N ARG A 147 14.73 48.75 -15.33
CA ARG A 147 16.00 49.48 -15.49
C ARG A 147 17.04 48.63 -16.22
N ASP A 148 17.65 49.25 -17.21
CA ASP A 148 18.84 48.82 -17.95
C ASP A 148 19.99 48.38 -17.04
N ALA A 149 20.73 47.36 -17.46
CA ALA A 149 22.17 47.46 -17.79
C ALA A 149 22.81 46.08 -18.06
N SER A 150 23.38 45.95 -19.26
CA SER A 150 24.67 45.33 -19.60
C SER A 150 25.02 43.88 -19.19
N ALA A 151 25.32 43.08 -20.22
CA ALA A 151 26.00 41.77 -20.21
C ALA A 151 27.49 41.87 -19.78
N PRO A 152 28.30 40.78 -19.87
CA PRO A 152 28.17 39.41 -19.33
C PRO A 152 29.43 39.00 -18.49
N GLU A 153 29.41 37.88 -17.75
CA GLU A 153 30.52 36.88 -17.67
C GLU A 153 30.40 35.83 -16.55
N ARG A 154 30.99 34.66 -16.86
CA ARG A 154 31.53 33.58 -16.00
C ARG A 154 30.61 32.47 -15.48
N ARG A 155 30.81 31.31 -16.12
CA ARG A 155 30.72 29.97 -15.55
C ARG A 155 31.65 29.86 -14.33
N GLU A 156 31.17 29.26 -13.24
CA GLU A 156 31.64 27.96 -12.76
C GLU A 156 30.96 27.52 -11.44
N GLN A 157 30.84 26.18 -11.31
CA GLN A 157 30.73 25.38 -10.09
C GLN A 157 29.38 25.29 -9.33
N GLY A 158 28.76 24.11 -9.48
CA GLY A 158 28.50 23.16 -8.38
C GLY A 158 27.46 23.51 -7.32
N ALA A 159 26.36 22.76 -7.28
CA ALA A 159 25.75 22.28 -6.02
C ALA A 159 24.61 21.28 -6.33
N GLU A 160 24.72 20.08 -5.75
CA GLU A 160 23.62 19.14 -5.57
C GLU A 160 22.40 19.82 -4.94
N ARG A 161 21.20 19.57 -5.46
CA ARG A 161 19.95 19.89 -4.74
C ARG A 161 18.83 18.91 -5.04
N ARG A 162 18.75 17.89 -4.18
CA ARG A 162 17.56 17.21 -3.64
C ARG A 162 16.24 17.60 -4.31
N GLN A 163 15.76 16.77 -5.23
CA GLN A 163 14.43 16.94 -5.84
C GLN A 163 13.34 16.49 -4.86
N ARG A 164 12.48 17.46 -4.54
CA ARG A 164 11.28 17.34 -3.72
C ARG A 164 10.13 16.97 -4.66
N HIS A 165 9.57 15.77 -4.48
CA HIS A 165 8.43 15.28 -5.26
C HIS A 165 7.23 16.22 -5.14
N GLY A 166 6.97 17.00 -6.19
CA GLY A 166 5.71 17.69 -6.40
C GLY A 166 4.72 16.72 -7.05
N VAL A 167 3.68 16.35 -6.32
CA VAL A 167 2.58 15.52 -6.82
C VAL A 167 1.86 16.29 -7.93
N SER A 168 1.91 15.76 -9.17
CA SER A 168 1.27 16.35 -10.34
C SER A 168 -0.26 16.36 -10.20
N GLN A 169 -0.84 17.53 -10.44
CA GLN A 169 -2.27 17.87 -10.37
C GLN A 169 -3.17 16.95 -11.23
N LYS A 170 -2.58 16.22 -12.19
CA LYS A 170 -3.26 15.19 -13.00
C LYS A 170 -3.74 13.99 -12.16
N ARG A 171 -3.08 13.71 -11.04
CA ARG A 171 -3.46 12.63 -10.10
C ARG A 171 -4.78 12.91 -9.37
N LEU A 172 -5.16 14.20 -9.23
CA LEU A 172 -6.40 14.61 -8.56
C LEU A 172 -7.64 14.51 -9.47
N LEU A 173 -7.45 14.64 -10.79
CA LEU A 173 -8.56 14.54 -11.75
C LEU A 173 -8.92 13.08 -12.06
N PHE A 174 -7.94 12.16 -12.05
CA PHE A 174 -8.20 10.73 -12.25
C PHE A 174 -8.89 10.06 -11.04
N THR A 175 -8.67 10.52 -9.81
CA THR A 175 -9.34 9.97 -8.62
C THR A 175 -10.83 10.33 -8.55
N ILE A 176 -11.23 11.48 -9.10
CA ILE A 176 -12.64 11.91 -9.16
C ILE A 176 -13.40 11.13 -10.25
N ALA A 177 -12.75 10.80 -11.38
CA ALA A 177 -13.37 10.03 -12.45
C ALA A 177 -13.62 8.55 -12.07
N ILE A 178 -12.73 7.92 -11.31
CA ILE A 178 -12.86 6.51 -10.90
C ILE A 178 -13.96 6.33 -9.84
N THR A 179 -14.13 7.32 -8.95
CA THR A 179 -15.18 7.28 -7.91
C THR A 179 -16.58 7.55 -8.49
N GLY A 180 -16.71 8.40 -9.51
CA GLY A 180 -17.98 8.66 -10.18
C GLY A 180 -18.56 7.46 -10.96
N VAL A 181 -17.70 6.68 -11.63
CA VAL A 181 -18.13 5.49 -12.39
C VAL A 181 -18.57 4.34 -11.47
N ALA A 182 -17.92 4.17 -10.32
CA ALA A 182 -18.29 3.13 -9.34
C ALA A 182 -19.67 3.36 -8.71
N VAL A 183 -20.07 4.62 -8.48
CA VAL A 183 -21.38 4.96 -7.89
C VAL A 183 -22.53 4.73 -8.89
N LEU A 184 -22.31 5.02 -10.19
CA LEU A 184 -23.32 4.82 -11.23
C LEU A 184 -23.54 3.34 -11.57
N LEU A 185 -22.49 2.52 -11.58
CA LEU A 185 -22.62 1.08 -11.82
C LEU A 185 -23.23 0.34 -10.62
N GLY A 186 -22.91 0.77 -9.39
CA GLY A 186 -23.48 0.18 -8.17
C GLY A 186 -24.98 0.42 -8.01
N SER A 187 -25.47 1.60 -8.41
CA SER A 187 -26.90 1.94 -8.34
C SER A 187 -27.74 1.23 -9.41
N PHE A 188 -27.21 1.01 -10.62
CA PHE A 188 -27.89 0.24 -11.67
C PHE A 188 -28.07 -1.24 -11.32
N PHE A 189 -27.10 -1.85 -10.62
CA PHE A 189 -27.18 -3.24 -10.19
C PHE A 189 -28.16 -3.49 -9.04
N LEU A 190 -28.36 -2.50 -8.17
CA LEU A 190 -29.32 -2.60 -7.07
C LEU A 190 -30.77 -2.45 -7.56
N GLN A 191 -31.02 -1.58 -8.53
CA GLN A 191 -32.37 -1.39 -9.12
C GLN A 191 -32.85 -2.63 -9.87
N ARG A 192 -31.94 -3.34 -10.54
CA ARG A 192 -32.27 -4.56 -11.30
C ARG A 192 -32.59 -5.77 -10.41
N LYS A 193 -32.14 -5.75 -9.14
CA LYS A 193 -32.39 -6.81 -8.17
C LYS A 193 -33.76 -6.65 -7.47
N SER A 194 -34.26 -5.43 -7.34
CA SER A 194 -35.63 -5.18 -6.83
C SER A 194 -36.71 -5.67 -7.79
N ASP A 195 -36.51 -5.56 -9.11
CA ASP A 195 -37.53 -5.96 -10.10
C ASP A 195 -37.64 -7.49 -10.24
N SER A 196 -36.55 -8.22 -9.98
CA SER A 196 -36.52 -9.68 -10.14
C SER A 196 -37.06 -10.45 -8.92
N THR A 197 -37.33 -9.76 -7.80
CA THR A 197 -37.78 -10.38 -6.54
C THR A 197 -39.31 -10.29 -6.33
N GLN A 198 -40.06 -9.76 -7.31
CA GLN A 198 -41.53 -9.74 -7.28
C GLN A 198 -42.21 -10.77 -8.21
N LEU A 199 -41.45 -11.61 -8.90
CA LEU A 199 -41.98 -12.69 -9.73
C LEU A 199 -41.34 -14.01 -9.32
N HIS A 200 -41.81 -14.56 -8.19
CA HIS A 200 -42.01 -16.00 -7.93
C HIS A 200 -42.56 -16.21 -6.53
#